data_AF-A0A961GGI1-F1
#
_entry.id   AF-A0A961GGI1-F1
#
_cell.length_a   1.000
_cell.length_b   1.000
_cell.length_c   1.000
_cell.angle_alpha   90.00
_cell.angle_beta   90.00
_cell.angle_gamma   90.00
#
_symmetry.space_group_name_H-M   'P 1'
#
loop_
_entity.id
_entity.type
_entity.pdbx_description
1 polymer ?
#
loop_
_entity_poly.entity_id
_entity_poly.type
_entity_poly.pdbx_seq_one_letter_code
_entity_poly.pdbx_strand_id
1 'polypeptide(L)'
;MSNQIPNSWDTPAAPSPADTSGVDATAVNALAGKLDDRATALRGVAGQGSGIATAARKKATESCRGALPGDCEALFAKLDAVGEALKTAVDKLATSAETDATNLRTVVTGRQGIEDDTKKKLEDTTEGLTYV
;
A
#
# COMPACT_ATOMS: atom_id res chain seq x y z
N MET A 1 -11.35 37.96 -45.68
CA MET A 1 -11.82 37.28 -44.45
C MET A 1 -10.63 37.21 -43.52
N SER A 2 -10.65 37.99 -42.43
CA SER A 2 -9.52 38.12 -41.50
C SER A 2 -9.60 36.99 -40.47
N ASN A 3 -8.67 36.03 -40.54
CA ASN A 3 -8.48 35.03 -39.48
C ASN A 3 -7.77 35.71 -38.31
N GLN A 4 -8.52 36.32 -37.41
CA GLN A 4 -7.95 36.84 -36.16
C GLN A 4 -7.80 35.71 -35.15
N ILE A 5 -6.55 35.49 -34.72
CA ILE A 5 -6.23 34.69 -33.54
C ILE A 5 -6.75 35.47 -32.31
N PRO A 6 -7.50 34.86 -31.38
CA PRO A 6 -8.06 35.56 -30.23
C PRO A 6 -6.98 36.21 -29.34
N ASN A 7 -7.23 37.46 -28.95
CA ASN A 7 -6.27 38.31 -28.22
C ASN A 7 -6.24 38.09 -26.70
N SER A 8 -6.90 37.05 -26.19
CA SER A 8 -6.94 36.78 -24.75
C SER A 8 -6.86 35.29 -24.49
N TRP A 9 -5.75 34.88 -23.87
CA TRP A 9 -5.60 33.60 -23.17
C TRP A 9 -5.88 33.75 -21.66
N ASP A 10 -6.38 34.91 -21.24
CA ASP A 10 -6.45 35.36 -19.84
C ASP A 10 -7.65 34.81 -19.04
N THR A 11 -8.24 33.71 -19.50
CA THR A 11 -9.14 32.95 -18.65
C THR A 11 -8.79 31.50 -18.85
N PRO A 12 -8.14 30.84 -17.87
CA PRO A 12 -8.10 29.39 -17.83
C PRO A 12 -9.52 28.92 -18.09
N ALA A 13 -9.70 28.01 -19.06
CA ALA A 13 -11.00 27.44 -19.34
C ALA A 13 -11.66 27.09 -17.99
N ALA A 14 -12.86 27.65 -17.75
CA ALA A 14 -13.61 27.35 -16.54
C ALA A 14 -13.58 25.82 -16.37
N PRO A 15 -13.17 25.30 -15.19
CA PRO A 15 -13.07 23.86 -15.01
C PRO A 15 -14.40 23.28 -15.42
N SER A 16 -14.38 22.42 -16.46
CA SER A 16 -15.55 21.67 -16.84
C SER A 16 -15.97 20.91 -15.58
N PRO A 17 -17.24 20.98 -15.12
CA PRO A 17 -17.69 20.19 -13.98
C PRO A 17 -17.56 18.67 -14.22
N ALA A 18 -17.17 18.26 -15.43
CA ALA A 18 -16.80 16.90 -15.77
C ALA A 18 -15.39 16.49 -15.32
N ASP A 19 -14.52 17.41 -14.86
CA ASP A 19 -13.21 17.05 -14.30
C ASP A 19 -13.33 16.68 -12.80
N THR A 20 -14.26 15.77 -12.51
CA THR A 20 -14.29 15.06 -11.24
C THR A 20 -13.23 13.95 -11.31
N SER A 21 -12.01 14.31 -10.91
CA SER A 21 -10.88 13.42 -10.60
C SER A 21 -11.26 11.93 -10.53
N GLY A 22 -10.95 11.16 -11.58
CA GLY A 22 -11.43 9.79 -11.81
C GLY A 22 -10.89 8.69 -10.87
N VAL A 23 -10.55 9.03 -9.62
CA VAL A 23 -10.08 8.07 -8.62
C VAL A 23 -11.28 7.57 -7.82
N ASP A 24 -11.82 6.42 -8.20
CA ASP A 24 -12.91 5.75 -7.48
C ASP A 24 -12.47 5.36 -6.07
N ALA A 25 -13.00 6.04 -5.06
CA ALA A 25 -12.71 5.79 -3.64
C ALA A 25 -13.06 4.35 -3.23
N THR A 26 -14.06 3.73 -3.87
CA THR A 26 -14.42 2.32 -3.64
C THR A 26 -13.30 1.42 -4.12
N ALA A 27 -12.80 1.65 -5.33
CA ALA A 27 -11.69 0.89 -5.90
C ALA A 27 -10.40 1.06 -5.09
N VAL A 28 -10.10 2.28 -4.63
CA VAL A 28 -8.91 2.56 -3.80
C VAL A 28 -9.01 1.91 -2.42
N ASN A 29 -10.16 2.01 -1.76
CA ASN A 29 -10.38 1.35 -0.47
C ASN A 29 -10.35 -0.18 -0.60
N ALA A 30 -10.87 -0.74 -1.69
CA ALA A 30 -10.77 -2.16 -1.97
C ALA A 30 -9.31 -2.61 -2.19
N LEU A 31 -8.49 -1.79 -2.86
CA LEU A 31 -7.07 -2.05 -3.00
C LEU A 31 -6.34 -1.98 -1.65
N ALA A 32 -6.64 -0.99 -0.82
CA ALA A 32 -6.08 -0.88 0.53
C ALA A 32 -6.44 -2.10 1.40
N GLY A 33 -7.69 -2.60 1.32
CA GLY A 33 -8.09 -3.83 1.99
C GLY A 33 -7.29 -5.06 1.54
N LYS A 34 -7.06 -5.22 0.22
CA LYS A 34 -6.21 -6.30 -0.31
C LYS A 34 -4.76 -6.22 0.17
N LEU A 35 -4.24 -5.01 0.37
CA LEU A 35 -2.89 -4.81 0.89
C LEU A 35 -2.79 -5.21 2.38
N ASP A 36 -3.81 -4.90 3.19
CA ASP A 36 -3.90 -5.36 4.58
C ASP A 36 -4.00 -6.90 4.67
N ASP A 37 -4.83 -7.51 3.81
CA ASP A 37 -4.96 -8.97 3.72
C ASP A 37 -3.62 -9.62 3.36
N ARG A 38 -2.90 -9.02 2.40
CA ARG A 38 -1.57 -9.46 1.99
C ARG A 38 -0.55 -9.31 3.13
N ALA A 39 -0.57 -8.20 3.86
CA ALA A 39 0.30 -8.01 5.02
C ALA A 39 0.05 -9.09 6.09
N THR A 40 -1.23 -9.36 6.38
CA THR A 40 -1.65 -10.43 7.29
C THR A 40 -1.16 -11.80 6.81
N ALA A 41 -1.32 -12.12 5.53
CA ALA A 41 -0.85 -13.37 4.96
C ALA A 41 0.68 -13.51 5.04
N LEU A 42 1.43 -12.44 4.75
CA LEU A 42 2.90 -12.43 4.85
C LEU A 42 3.37 -12.65 6.29
N ARG A 43 2.74 -12.01 7.27
CA ARG A 43 3.02 -12.25 8.70
C ARG A 43 2.71 -13.70 9.09
N GLY A 44 1.62 -14.26 8.56
CA GLY A 44 1.28 -15.68 8.72
C GLY A 44 2.36 -16.62 8.17
N VAL A 45 2.86 -16.35 6.96
CA VAL A 45 3.95 -17.12 6.34
C VAL A 45 5.24 -17.05 7.16
N ALA A 46 5.61 -15.86 7.67
CA ALA A 46 6.77 -15.71 8.54
C ALA A 46 6.64 -16.55 9.83
N GLY A 47 5.45 -16.57 10.44
CA GLY A 47 5.15 -17.37 11.62
C GLY A 47 5.21 -18.88 11.35
N GLN A 48 4.53 -19.35 10.30
CA GLN A 48 4.54 -20.77 9.89
C GLN A 48 5.95 -21.24 9.51
N GLY A 49 6.70 -20.43 8.76
CA GLY A 49 8.07 -20.72 8.36
C GLY A 49 9.00 -20.89 9.56
N SER A 50 8.87 -20.05 10.59
CA SER A 50 9.63 -20.20 11.85
C SER A 50 9.33 -21.51 12.58
N GLY A 51 8.05 -21.94 12.58
CA GLY A 51 7.64 -23.22 13.16
C GLY A 51 8.18 -24.43 12.41
N ILE A 52 8.12 -24.40 11.07
CA ILE A 52 8.69 -25.44 10.20
C ILE A 52 10.21 -25.53 10.39
N ALA A 53 10.91 -24.40 10.42
CA ALA A 53 12.36 -24.36 10.64
C ALA A 53 12.75 -24.98 11.99
N THR A 54 12.00 -24.68 13.05
CA THR A 54 12.21 -25.24 14.39
C THR A 54 11.99 -26.77 14.40
N ALA A 55 10.92 -27.25 13.76
CA ALA A 55 10.62 -28.67 13.66
C ALA A 55 11.68 -29.42 12.82
N ALA A 56 12.11 -28.82 11.70
CA ALA A 56 13.16 -29.36 10.84
C ALA A 56 14.49 -29.47 11.59
N ARG A 57 14.87 -28.45 12.37
CA ARG A 57 16.06 -28.47 13.22
C ARG A 57 16.02 -29.60 14.23
N LYS A 58 14.91 -29.75 14.97
CA LYS A 58 14.74 -30.84 15.94
C LYS A 58 14.98 -32.21 15.30
N LYS A 59 14.32 -32.47 14.17
CA LYS A 59 14.44 -33.74 13.43
C LYS A 59 15.85 -33.97 12.88
N ALA A 60 16.50 -32.91 12.40
CA ALA A 60 17.86 -32.97 11.87
C ALA A 60 18.89 -33.19 12.99
N THR A 61 18.75 -32.56 14.16
CA THR A 61 19.59 -32.80 15.34
C THR A 61 19.46 -34.25 15.84
N GLU A 62 18.24 -34.78 15.89
CA GLU A 62 17.98 -36.20 16.23
C GLU A 62 18.65 -37.15 15.24
N SER A 63 18.65 -36.82 13.94
CA SER A 63 19.25 -37.64 12.88
C SER A 63 20.78 -37.50 12.77
N CYS A 64 21.34 -36.32 13.08
CA CYS A 64 22.78 -36.04 13.07
C CYS A 64 23.50 -36.72 14.24
N ARG A 65 22.81 -37.00 15.35
CA ARG A 65 23.41 -37.55 16.57
C ARG A 65 23.99 -38.94 16.31
N GLY A 66 25.30 -39.00 16.06
CA GLY A 66 26.06 -40.24 15.84
C GLY A 66 26.27 -40.65 14.38
N ALA A 67 25.77 -39.88 13.39
CA ALA A 67 25.81 -40.27 11.97
C ALA A 67 26.76 -39.45 11.10
N LEU A 68 27.11 -38.23 11.48
CA LEU A 68 27.96 -37.33 10.69
C LEU A 68 29.22 -36.90 11.47
N PRO A 69 30.43 -37.25 11.00
CA PRO A 69 31.67 -36.69 11.53
C PRO A 69 31.85 -35.27 10.98
N GLY A 70 31.70 -34.26 11.85
CA GLY A 70 31.93 -32.85 11.51
C GLY A 70 30.67 -31.98 11.53
N ASP A 71 30.62 -31.12 12.54
CA ASP A 71 29.92 -29.83 12.67
C ASP A 71 28.53 -29.64 12.04
N CYS A 72 27.56 -30.51 12.37
CA CYS A 72 26.14 -30.24 12.13
C CYS A 72 25.70 -28.87 12.71
N GLU A 73 26.36 -28.39 13.77
CA GLU A 73 26.12 -27.06 14.37
C GLU A 73 26.42 -25.91 13.40
N ALA A 74 27.54 -25.97 12.66
CA ALA A 74 27.87 -24.93 11.68
C ALA A 74 26.85 -24.87 10.53
N LEU A 75 26.31 -26.02 10.11
CA LEU A 75 25.24 -26.08 9.12
C LEU A 75 23.93 -25.50 9.67
N PHE A 76 23.56 -25.84 10.90
CA PHE A 76 22.37 -25.28 11.54
C PHE A 76 22.47 -23.77 11.77
N ALA A 77 23.64 -23.27 12.16
CA ALA A 77 23.88 -21.83 12.30
C ALA A 77 23.68 -21.08 10.96
N LYS A 78 24.14 -21.67 9.84
CA LYS A 78 23.88 -21.09 8.51
C LYS A 78 22.40 -21.13 8.12
N LEU A 79 21.70 -22.22 8.45
CA LEU A 79 20.26 -22.33 8.19
C LEU A 79 19.45 -21.34 9.03
N ASP A 80 19.83 -21.11 10.29
CA ASP A 80 19.23 -20.08 11.15
C ASP A 80 19.40 -18.69 10.54
N ALA A 81 20.62 -18.35 10.12
CA ALA A 81 20.92 -17.06 9.50
C ALA A 81 20.09 -16.83 8.22
N VAL A 82 19.93 -17.87 7.39
CA VAL A 82 19.06 -17.81 6.20
C VAL A 82 17.59 -17.66 6.60
N GLY A 83 17.13 -18.39 7.62
CA GLY A 83 15.76 -18.29 8.13
C GLY A 83 15.44 -16.90 8.68
N GLU A 84 16.36 -16.30 9.43
CA GLU A 84 16.23 -14.94 9.96
C GLU A 84 16.26 -13.88 8.86
N ALA A 85 17.13 -14.04 7.87
CA ALA A 85 17.17 -13.16 6.69
C ALA A 85 15.84 -13.23 5.91
N LEU A 86 15.30 -14.44 5.71
CA LEU A 86 14.01 -14.63 5.04
C LEU A 86 12.86 -14.02 5.85
N LYS A 87 12.82 -14.26 7.16
CA LYS A 87 11.83 -13.66 8.05
C LYS A 87 11.86 -12.14 7.96
N THR A 88 13.06 -11.55 8.05
CA THR A 88 13.25 -10.11 7.93
C THR A 88 12.76 -9.57 6.58
N ALA A 89 13.02 -10.27 5.49
CA ALA A 89 12.55 -9.88 4.16
C ALA A 89 11.02 -9.94 4.05
N VAL A 90 10.39 -10.98 4.59
CA VAL A 90 8.93 -11.13 4.60
C VAL A 90 8.27 -10.06 5.48
N ASP A 91 8.84 -9.78 6.66
CA ASP A 91 8.35 -8.74 7.56
C ASP A 91 8.43 -7.35 6.90
N LYS A 92 9.52 -7.05 6.16
CA LYS A 92 9.63 -5.80 5.37
C LYS A 92 8.55 -5.69 4.29
N LEU A 93 8.24 -6.79 3.60
CA LEU A 93 7.16 -6.80 2.60
C LEU A 93 5.79 -6.56 3.23
N ALA A 94 5.55 -7.10 4.43
CA ALA A 94 4.31 -6.86 5.18
C ALA A 94 4.20 -5.38 5.57
N THR A 95 5.27 -4.79 6.12
CA THR A 95 5.30 -3.36 6.48
C THR A 95 5.11 -2.45 5.26
N SER A 96 5.70 -2.78 4.11
CA SER A 96 5.47 -2.02 2.87
C SER A 96 4.00 -2.05 2.46
N ALA A 97 3.35 -3.23 2.52
CA ALA A 97 1.94 -3.36 2.17
C ALA A 97 1.03 -2.56 3.13
N GLU A 98 1.31 -2.56 4.43
CA GLU A 98 0.59 -1.74 5.43
C GLU A 98 0.77 -0.24 5.18
N THR A 99 1.98 0.16 4.81
CA THR A 99 2.31 1.56 4.48
C THR A 99 1.56 2.01 3.24
N ASP A 100 1.56 1.19 2.19
CA ASP A 100 0.86 1.46 0.94
C ASP A 100 -0.66 1.56 1.17
N ALA A 101 -1.24 0.67 1.98
CA ALA A 101 -2.65 0.72 2.35
C ALA A 101 -3.01 2.02 3.08
N THR A 102 -2.13 2.47 4.00
CA THR A 102 -2.29 3.73 4.73
C THR A 102 -2.21 4.95 3.81
N ASN A 103 -1.25 4.95 2.87
CA ASN A 103 -1.11 6.01 1.88
C ASN A 103 -2.35 6.11 0.99
N LEU A 104 -2.88 4.98 0.51
CA LEU A 104 -4.10 4.95 -0.30
C LEU A 104 -5.31 5.53 0.44
N ARG A 105 -5.49 5.19 1.73
CA ARG A 105 -6.54 5.77 2.57
C ARG A 105 -6.36 7.27 2.74
N THR A 106 -5.13 7.74 2.93
CA THR A 106 -4.81 9.16 3.07
C THR A 106 -5.17 9.94 1.81
N VAL A 107 -4.92 9.37 0.63
CA VAL A 107 -5.35 9.95 -0.66
C VAL A 107 -6.87 10.08 -0.74
N VAL A 108 -7.61 9.04 -0.33
CA VAL A 108 -9.09 9.09 -0.31
C VAL A 108 -9.60 10.17 0.64
N THR A 109 -9.09 10.23 1.88
CA THR A 109 -9.50 11.26 2.86
C THR A 109 -9.17 12.67 2.38
N GLY A 110 -7.98 12.88 1.82
CA GLY A 110 -7.59 14.19 1.28
C GLY A 110 -8.49 14.64 0.13
N ARG A 111 -8.92 13.70 -0.72
CA ARG A 111 -9.86 13.97 -1.81
C ARG A 111 -11.25 14.34 -1.29
N GLN A 112 -11.77 13.60 -0.30
CA GLN A 112 -13.06 13.92 0.32
C GLN A 112 -13.07 15.35 0.88
N GLY A 113 -12.00 15.77 1.55
CA GLY A 113 -11.87 17.15 2.02
C GLY A 113 -11.89 18.19 0.90
N ILE A 114 -11.22 17.92 -0.23
CA ILE A 114 -11.24 18.80 -1.40
C ILE A 114 -12.64 18.86 -2.04
N GLU A 115 -13.35 17.73 -2.10
CA GLU A 115 -14.72 17.67 -2.62
C GLU A 115 -15.68 18.47 -1.73
N ASP A 116 -15.58 18.34 -0.41
CA ASP A 116 -16.37 19.11 0.55
C ASP A 116 -16.08 20.62 0.44
N ASP A 117 -14.81 21.01 0.37
CA ASP A 117 -14.40 22.41 0.19
C ASP A 117 -14.90 22.99 -1.14
N THR A 118 -14.85 22.19 -2.22
CA THR A 118 -15.32 22.60 -3.54
C THR A 118 -16.83 22.76 -3.56
N LYS A 119 -17.57 21.84 -2.94
CA LYS A 119 -19.03 21.92 -2.79
C LYS A 119 -19.42 23.18 -2.01
N LYS A 120 -18.75 23.43 -0.88
CA LYS A 120 -19.00 24.63 -0.08
C LYS A 120 -18.75 25.92 -0.88
N LYS A 121 -17.62 26.00 -1.60
CA LYS A 121 -17.33 27.15 -2.48
C LYS A 121 -18.40 27.33 -3.55
N LEU A 122 -18.93 26.24 -4.12
CA LEU A 122 -19.99 26.30 -5.11
C LEU A 122 -21.30 26.82 -4.48
N GLU A 123 -21.68 26.32 -3.31
CA GLU A 123 -22.84 26.77 -2.53
C GLU A 123 -22.74 28.26 -2.18
N ASP A 124 -21.59 28.72 -1.67
CA ASP A 124 -21.31 30.13 -1.37
C ASP A 124 -21.41 31.02 -2.62
N THR A 125 -21.02 30.50 -3.79
CA THR A 125 -21.11 31.24 -5.06
C THR A 125 -22.56 31.36 -5.54
N THR A 126 -23.40 30.36 -5.27
CA THR A 126 -24.83 30.38 -5.63
C THR A 126 -25.70 31.27 -4.72
N GLU A 127 -25.35 31.44 -3.44
CA GLU A 127 -26.09 32.34 -2.54
C GLU A 127 -25.84 33.84 -2.84
N GLY A 128 -24.73 34.18 -3.51
CA GLY A 128 -24.39 35.55 -3.93
C GLY A 128 -25.02 36.02 -5.24
N LEU A 129 -25.66 35.13 -6.02
CA LEU A 129 -26.30 35.46 -7.29
C LEU A 129 -27.79 35.79 -7.09
N THR A 130 -28.06 36.97 -6.54
CA THR A 130 -29.39 37.59 -6.73
C THR A 130 -29.44 38.09 -8.18
N TYR A 131 -30.25 37.44 -9.02
CA TYR A 131 -30.54 37.96 -10.36
C TYR A 131 -31.19 39.35 -10.23
N VAL A 132 -30.52 40.38 -10.75
CA VAL A 132 -31.13 41.68 -11.10
C VAL A 132 -31.50 41.66 -12.57
#